data_AF-A0A369TH29-F1
#
_entry.id   AF-A0A369TH29-F1
#
_cell.length_a   1.000
_cell.length_b   1.000
_cell.length_c   1.000
_cell.angle_alpha   90.00
_cell.angle_beta   90.00
_cell.angle_gamma   90.00
#
_symmetry.space_group_name_H-M   'P 1'
#
loop_
_entity.id
_entity.type
_entity.pdbx_description
1 polymer ?
#
loop_
_entity_poly.entity_id
_entity_poly.type
_entity_poly.pdbx_seq_one_letter_code
_entity_poly.pdbx_strand_id
1 'polypeptide(L)'
;MAIARDEGDACRVPKPPADLAETAYLRNGYRAILRILIAEEALASQSCTCLLDQFTWDQALDALPRFQTSDTPHLPFKVLDLYAKADELEAQIAAGCAE
;
A
#
# COMPACT_ATOMS: atom_id res chain seq x y z
N MET A 1 2.24 27.13 7.85
CA MET A 1 1.37 26.32 8.72
C MET A 1 1.96 24.91 8.72
N ALA A 2 2.66 24.51 9.79
CA ALA A 2 3.17 23.16 9.90
C ALA A 2 2.01 22.29 10.40
N ILE A 3 1.48 21.43 9.54
CA ILE A 3 0.47 20.46 9.96
C ILE A 3 1.23 19.44 10.81
N ALA A 4 0.93 19.42 12.12
CA ALA A 4 1.42 18.38 13.01
C ALA A 4 0.99 17.05 12.41
N ARG A 5 1.97 16.23 12.06
CA ARG A 5 1.75 14.92 11.46
C ARG A 5 1.17 14.05 12.57
N ASP A 6 -0.13 13.83 12.51
CA ASP A 6 -0.85 12.96 13.45
C ASP A 6 -0.14 11.60 13.53
N GLU A 7 -0.08 10.97 14.70
CA GLU A 7 0.58 9.67 14.85
C GLU A 7 -0.05 8.60 13.91
N GLY A 8 -1.31 8.78 13.49
CA GLY A 8 -1.92 7.99 12.42
C GLY A 8 -1.34 8.23 11.01
N ASP A 9 -0.73 9.40 10.75
CA ASP A 9 -0.04 9.71 9.48
C ASP A 9 1.36 9.11 9.43
N ALA A 10 1.97 8.80 10.58
CA ALA A 10 3.28 8.14 10.63
C ALA A 10 3.26 6.76 9.96
N CYS A 11 2.11 6.08 9.97
CA CYS A 11 1.94 4.79 9.30
C CYS A 11 1.36 4.86 7.88
N ARG A 12 1.15 6.07 7.36
CA ARG A 12 0.61 6.23 6.02
C ARG A 12 1.71 6.02 4.99
N VAL A 13 1.48 5.09 4.05
CA VAL A 13 2.40 4.89 2.92
C VAL A 13 2.66 6.22 2.21
N PRO A 14 3.94 6.65 2.09
CA PRO A 14 4.28 7.96 1.56
C PRO A 14 3.93 8.07 0.07
N LYS A 15 4.10 9.28 -0.47
CA LYS A 15 4.01 9.50 -1.91
C LYS A 15 5.12 8.70 -2.62
N PRO A 16 4.81 7.94 -3.69
CA PRO A 16 5.82 7.18 -4.42
C PRO A 16 6.88 8.09 -5.05
N PRO A 17 8.15 7.66 -5.09
CA PRO A 17 9.22 8.36 -5.79
C PRO A 17 8.86 8.57 -7.27
N ALA A 18 9.29 9.69 -7.84
CA ALA A 18 8.99 10.00 -9.25
C ALA A 18 9.68 9.05 -10.22
N ASP A 19 10.85 8.55 -9.84
CA ASP A 19 11.69 7.58 -10.55
C ASP A 19 11.23 6.13 -10.38
N LEU A 20 10.26 5.85 -9.51
CA LEU A 20 9.76 4.49 -9.26
C LEU A 20 9.15 3.84 -10.52
N ALA A 21 8.44 4.62 -11.33
CA ALA A 21 7.81 4.15 -12.55
C ALA A 21 7.51 5.31 -13.49
N GLU A 22 7.40 5.01 -14.78
CA GLU A 22 7.22 6.00 -15.85
C GLU A 22 5.97 6.87 -15.64
N THR A 23 4.83 6.26 -15.32
CA THR A 23 3.55 6.96 -15.23
C THR A 23 3.05 7.12 -13.80
N ALA A 24 2.28 8.17 -13.55
CA ALA A 24 1.60 8.35 -12.26
C ALA A 24 0.63 7.21 -11.96
N TYR A 25 0.05 6.61 -13.00
CA TYR A 25 -0.82 5.43 -12.87
C TYR A 25 -0.08 4.26 -12.23
N LEU A 26 1.08 3.90 -12.78
CA LEU A 26 1.91 2.81 -12.24
C LEU A 26 2.37 3.11 -10.82
N ARG A 27 2.89 4.31 -10.57
CA ARG A 27 3.32 4.74 -9.22
C ARG A 27 2.20 4.66 -8.19
N ASN A 28 0.98 5.06 -8.56
CA ASN A 28 -0.19 4.96 -7.67
C ASN A 28 -0.62 3.51 -7.44
N GLY A 29 -0.46 2.64 -8.43
CA GLY A 29 -0.65 1.20 -8.29
C GLY A 29 0.34 0.57 -7.33
N TYR A 30 1.64 0.85 -7.48
CA TYR A 30 2.66 0.37 -6.55
C TYR A 30 2.44 0.88 -5.12
N ARG A 31 1.96 2.12 -4.96
CA ARG A 31 1.52 2.62 -3.65
C ARG A 31 0.38 1.78 -3.06
N ALA A 32 -0.61 1.41 -3.85
CA ALA A 32 -1.70 0.56 -3.38
C ALA A 32 -1.23 -0.86 -3.06
N ILE A 33 -0.35 -1.44 -3.89
CA ILE A 33 0.27 -2.75 -3.63
C ILE A 33 1.04 -2.71 -2.30
N LEU A 34 1.84 -1.68 -2.06
CA LEU A 34 2.60 -1.53 -0.82
C LEU A 34 1.68 -1.45 0.41
N ARG A 35 0.55 -0.72 0.33
CA ARG A 35 -0.48 -0.70 1.38
C ARG A 35 -1.04 -2.10 1.64
N ILE A 36 -1.37 -2.84 0.58
CA ILE A 36 -1.90 -4.20 0.69
C ILE A 36 -0.89 -5.12 1.39
N LEU A 37 0.39 -5.07 1.00
CA LEU A 37 1.43 -5.92 1.59
C LEU A 37 1.60 -5.67 3.09
N ILE A 38 1.67 -4.39 3.48
CA ILE A 38 1.76 -3.98 4.88
C ILE A 38 0.53 -4.46 5.67
N ALA A 39 -0.66 -4.29 5.09
CA ALA A 39 -1.89 -4.66 5.76
C ALA A 39 -2.07 -6.18 5.87
N GLU A 40 -1.70 -6.95 4.84
CA GLU A 40 -1.67 -8.41 4.88
C GLU A 40 -0.74 -8.92 6.00
N GLU A 41 0.46 -8.33 6.13
CA GLU A 41 1.40 -8.68 7.20
C GLU A 41 0.89 -8.29 8.59
N ALA A 42 0.29 -7.11 8.73
CA ALA A 42 -0.30 -6.67 9.99
C ALA A 42 -1.40 -7.62 10.47
N LEU A 43 -2.27 -8.08 9.56
CA LEU A 43 -3.30 -9.08 9.86
C LEU A 43 -2.70 -10.46 10.18
N ALA A 44 -1.71 -10.91 9.40
CA ALA A 44 -1.07 -12.21 9.59
C ALA A 44 -0.33 -12.30 10.94
N SER A 45 0.37 -11.23 11.31
CA SER A 45 1.10 -11.10 12.57
C SER A 45 0.23 -10.58 13.72
N GLN A 46 -1.06 -10.32 13.49
CA GLN A 46 -2.00 -9.70 14.44
C GLN A 46 -1.41 -8.44 15.10
N SER A 47 -0.66 -7.66 14.33
CA SER A 47 0.08 -6.50 14.80
C SER A 47 -0.73 -5.24 14.58
N CYS A 48 -0.92 -4.48 15.66
CA CYS A 48 -1.52 -3.16 15.64
C CYS A 48 -0.48 -2.04 15.51
N THR A 49 0.79 -2.41 15.31
CA THR A 49 1.89 -1.45 15.18
C THR A 49 2.13 -1.08 13.73
N CYS A 50 2.82 0.03 13.52
CA CYS A 50 3.17 0.42 12.17
C CYS A 50 4.30 -0.44 11.60
N LEU A 51 4.01 -1.17 10.53
CA LEU A 51 4.99 -2.02 9.84
C LEU A 51 5.64 -1.35 8.63
N LEU A 52 5.32 -0.08 8.34
CA LEU A 52 5.80 0.62 7.14
C LEU A 52 7.34 0.59 6.98
N ASP A 53 8.09 0.62 8.08
CA ASP A 53 9.55 0.53 8.12
C ASP A 53 10.11 -0.79 7.56
N GLN A 54 9.33 -1.86 7.61
CA GLN A 54 9.72 -3.20 7.15
C GLN A 54 9.45 -3.42 5.66
N PHE A 55 8.83 -2.43 5.00
CA PHE A 55 8.40 -2.54 3.61
C PHE A 55 9.04 -1.47 2.73
N THR A 56 9.44 -1.89 1.53
CA THR A 56 10.11 -1.06 0.53
C THR A 56 9.33 -1.04 -0.78
N TRP A 57 9.62 -0.04 -1.61
CA TRP A 57 9.03 0.04 -2.94
C TRP A 57 9.42 -1.15 -3.84
N ASP A 58 10.60 -1.73 -3.64
CA ASP A 58 11.07 -2.90 -4.38
C ASP A 58 10.16 -4.13 -4.13
N GLN A 59 9.72 -4.35 -2.89
CA GLN A 59 8.74 -5.41 -2.59
C GLN A 59 7.40 -5.18 -3.29
N ALA A 60 6.98 -3.93 -3.48
CA ALA A 60 5.77 -3.63 -4.25
C ALA A 60 5.95 -3.89 -5.75
N LEU A 61 7.16 -3.69 -6.29
CA LEU A 61 7.51 -4.04 -7.67
C LEU A 61 7.53 -5.57 -7.85
N ASP A 62 8.17 -6.30 -6.93
CA ASP A 62 8.26 -7.76 -6.97
C ASP A 62 6.88 -8.43 -6.81
N ALA A 63 6.00 -7.83 -6.00
CA ALA A 63 4.64 -8.30 -5.83
C ALA A 63 3.70 -8.01 -7.01
N LEU A 64 4.13 -7.21 -8.01
CA LEU A 64 3.32 -6.84 -9.17
C LEU A 64 2.58 -8.01 -9.82
N PRO A 65 3.21 -9.17 -10.11
CA PRO A 65 2.55 -10.28 -10.79
C PRO A 65 1.35 -10.85 -10.01
N ARG A 66 1.31 -10.69 -8.68
CA ARG A 66 0.17 -11.12 -7.84
C ARG A 66 -1.09 -10.29 -8.10
N PHE A 67 -0.93 -9.07 -8.59
CA PHE A 67 -1.98 -8.09 -8.79
C PHE A 67 -2.25 -7.80 -10.26
N GLN A 68 -1.49 -8.41 -11.16
CA GLN A 68 -1.61 -8.22 -12.59
C GLN A 68 -2.92 -8.83 -13.10
N THR A 69 -3.77 -7.98 -13.67
CA THR A 69 -5.03 -8.37 -14.31
C THR A 69 -4.96 -8.34 -15.84
N SER A 70 -3.93 -7.71 -16.40
CA SER A 70 -3.71 -7.60 -17.85
C SER A 70 -2.22 -7.71 -18.20
N ASP A 71 -1.93 -8.20 -19.40
CA ASP A 71 -0.58 -8.21 -19.99
C ASP A 71 -0.18 -6.85 -20.57
N THR A 72 -1.09 -5.86 -20.58
CA THR A 72 -0.79 -4.52 -21.09
C THR A 72 0.23 -3.80 -20.18
N PRO A 73 1.44 -3.48 -20.66
CA PRO A 73 2.51 -2.92 -19.82
C PRO A 73 2.16 -1.57 -19.19
N HIS A 74 1.32 -0.78 -19.85
CA HIS A 74 0.86 0.52 -19.32
C HIS A 74 -0.38 0.43 -18.42
N LEU A 75 -1.06 -0.73 -18.38
CA LEU A 75 -2.27 -0.94 -17.60
C LEU A 75 -2.31 -2.37 -17.02
N PRO A 76 -1.30 -2.75 -16.22
CA PRO A 76 -1.16 -4.14 -15.77
C PRO A 76 -2.21 -4.55 -14.72
N PHE A 77 -2.77 -3.60 -13.97
CA PHE A 77 -3.73 -3.83 -12.89
C PHE A 77 -4.81 -2.75 -12.90
N LYS A 78 -5.90 -2.93 -12.15
CA LYS A 78 -6.88 -1.87 -11.89
C LYS A 78 -6.54 -1.15 -10.58
N VAL A 79 -5.97 0.04 -10.68
CA VAL A 79 -5.55 0.84 -9.51
C VAL A 79 -6.67 1.03 -8.49
N LEU A 80 -7.89 1.32 -8.93
CA LEU A 80 -9.03 1.52 -8.02
C LEU A 80 -9.37 0.26 -7.21
N ASP A 81 -9.27 -0.93 -7.83
CA ASP A 81 -9.52 -2.20 -7.14
C ASP A 81 -8.43 -2.48 -6.09
N LEU A 82 -7.17 -2.11 -6.38
CA LEU A 82 -6.08 -2.21 -5.41
C LEU A 82 -6.30 -1.27 -4.22
N TYR A 83 -6.75 -0.04 -4.47
CA TYR A 83 -7.11 0.88 -3.40
C TYR A 83 -8.26 0.33 -2.55
N ALA A 84 -9.34 -0.13 -3.17
CA ALA A 84 -10.45 -0.73 -2.45
C ALA A 84 -10.01 -1.92 -1.57
N LYS A 85 -9.15 -2.81 -2.10
CA LYS A 85 -8.59 -3.93 -1.32
C LYS A 85 -7.73 -3.43 -0.15
N ALA A 86 -6.87 -2.43 -0.37
CA ALA A 86 -6.04 -1.86 0.69
C ALA A 86 -6.90 -1.28 1.83
N ASP A 87 -7.91 -0.49 1.48
CA ASP A 87 -8.81 0.16 2.43
C ASP A 87 -9.66 -0.88 3.22
N GLU A 88 -10.07 -1.99 2.60
CA GLU A 88 -10.74 -3.11 3.29
C GLU A 88 -9.82 -3.80 4.31
N LEU A 89 -8.56 -4.05 3.96
CA LEU A 89 -7.59 -4.67 4.88
C LEU A 89 -7.24 -3.73 6.05
N GLU A 90 -7.03 -2.44 5.76
CA GLU A 90 -6.78 -1.43 6.79
C GLU A 90 -7.98 -1.28 7.75
N ALA A 91 -9.21 -1.36 7.25
CA ALA A 91 -10.41 -1.37 8.09
C ALA A 91 -10.49 -2.61 9.00
N GLN A 92 -10.09 -3.78 8.51
CA GLN A 92 -10.01 -5.01 9.32
C GLN A 92 -8.97 -4.89 10.43
N ILE A 93 -7.81 -4.33 10.15
CA ILE A 93 -6.77 -4.05 11.15
C ILE A 93 -7.32 -3.09 12.21
N ALA A 94 -7.90 -1.97 11.78
CA ALA A 94 -8.47 -0.98 12.69
C ALA A 94 -9.56 -1.59 13.59
N ALA A 95 -10.41 -2.46 13.05
CA ALA A 95 -11.43 -3.17 13.83
C ALA A 95 -10.82 -4.19 14.81
N GLY A 96 -9.76 -4.89 14.44
CA GLY A 96 -9.06 -5.86 15.30
C GLY A 96 -8.18 -5.21 16.37
N CYS A 97 -7.78 -3.96 16.16
CA CYS A 97 -6.91 -3.21 17.06
C CYS A 97 -7.65 -2.21 17.97
N ALA A 98 -8.95 -2.04 17.75
CA ALA A 98 -9.82 -1.24 18.61
C ALA A 98 -10.30 -2.10 19.79
N GLU A 99 -9.45 -2.28 20.80
CA GLU A 99 -9.82 -2.85 22.10
C GLU A 99 -9.31 -1.98 23.26
#